data_AF-A0AAV1F3S9-F1
#
_entry.id   AF-A0AAV1F3S9-F1
#
_cell.length_a   1.000
_cell.length_b   1.000
_cell.length_c   1.000
_cell.angle_alpha   90.00
_cell.angle_beta   90.00
_cell.angle_gamma   90.00
#
_symmetry.space_group_name_H-M   'P 1'
#
loop_
_entity.id
_entity.type
_entity.pdbx_description
1 polymer ?
#
loop_
_entity_poly.entity_id
_entity_poly.type
_entity_poly.pdbx_seq_one_letter_code
_entity_poly.pdbx_strand_id
1 'polypeptide(L)'
;MSDISEDDSEIFFSVKFLGRVQVVRPGGLEVLNEAIQSLKTPDRFNPEKAAKRSKVLLFLSLSGIDILENKTKFLLYSCPLPSVSFCGVNPSSPKVFGFVAQNTAADTYHCYLFQSKKFSHVLVSLIGDSFRASKKETNNTRGERDLKVEALRHKNKLLQKENEELKEKLRLTSV
;
A
#
# COMPACT_ATOMS: atom_id res chain seq x y z
N MET A 1 2.13 -15.94 -33.26
CA MET A 1 2.12 -14.83 -32.28
C MET A 1 1.43 -15.35 -31.04
N SER A 2 2.20 -15.85 -30.10
CA SER A 2 1.74 -16.22 -28.77
C SER A 2 2.33 -15.16 -27.85
N ASP A 3 1.50 -14.18 -27.47
CA ASP A 3 1.81 -13.26 -26.39
C ASP A 3 1.90 -14.08 -25.10
N ILE A 4 3.11 -14.53 -24.80
CA ILE A 4 3.46 -15.06 -23.50
C ILE A 4 3.83 -13.82 -22.70
N SER A 5 2.90 -13.34 -21.88
CA SER A 5 3.11 -12.27 -20.92
C SER A 5 4.31 -12.64 -20.03
N GLU A 6 5.40 -11.91 -20.20
CA GLU A 6 6.59 -12.01 -19.37
C GLU A 6 6.28 -11.51 -17.94
N ASP A 7 6.44 -12.43 -16.98
CA ASP A 7 6.95 -12.17 -15.63
C ASP A 7 6.12 -11.27 -14.68
N ASP A 8 4.90 -11.68 -14.36
CA ASP A 8 4.35 -11.41 -13.03
C ASP A 8 4.83 -12.54 -12.09
N SER A 9 6.02 -12.39 -11.52
CA SER A 9 6.53 -13.25 -10.44
C SER A 9 5.68 -13.07 -9.18
N GLU A 10 4.48 -13.66 -9.19
CA GLU A 10 3.52 -13.62 -8.10
C GLU A 10 3.91 -14.62 -7.02
N ILE A 11 4.19 -14.13 -5.83
CA ILE A 11 4.62 -14.97 -4.71
C ILE A 11 3.49 -15.09 -3.71
N PHE A 12 3.12 -16.34 -3.37
CA PHE A 12 2.08 -16.61 -2.36
C PHE A 12 2.57 -17.49 -1.22
N PHE A 13 2.05 -17.21 -0.02
CA PHE A 13 2.38 -17.96 1.19
C PHE A 13 1.13 -18.34 1.97
N SER A 14 0.99 -19.62 2.31
CA SER A 14 -0.04 -20.07 3.24
C SER A 14 0.41 -19.77 4.68
N VAL A 15 -0.30 -18.87 5.33
CA VAL A 15 -0.01 -18.42 6.71
C VAL A 15 -1.28 -18.45 7.56
N LYS A 16 -1.11 -18.42 8.88
CA LYS A 16 -2.25 -18.30 9.78
C LYS A 16 -2.55 -16.82 10.01
N PHE A 17 -3.76 -16.38 9.70
CA PHE A 17 -4.22 -15.04 10.02
C PHE A 17 -4.62 -14.97 11.50
N LEU A 18 -4.13 -13.97 12.21
CA LEU A 18 -4.46 -13.73 13.61
C LEU A 18 -5.56 -12.69 13.75
N GLY A 19 -5.59 -11.69 12.86
CA GLY A 19 -6.62 -10.67 12.83
C GLY A 19 -6.13 -9.36 12.22
N ARG A 20 -7.07 -8.42 12.08
CA ARG A 20 -6.88 -7.03 11.69
C ARG A 20 -7.24 -6.15 12.89
N VAL A 21 -6.43 -5.14 13.16
CA VAL A 21 -6.67 -4.18 14.24
C VAL A 21 -6.49 -2.77 13.70
N GLN A 22 -7.47 -1.90 13.93
CA GLN A 22 -7.30 -0.47 13.66
C GLN A 22 -6.28 0.10 14.64
N VAL A 23 -5.32 0.86 14.12
CA VAL A 23 -4.21 1.46 14.90
C VAL A 23 -4.12 2.95 14.63
N VAL A 24 -3.52 3.67 15.58
CA VAL A 24 -3.45 5.15 15.55
C VAL A 24 -2.19 5.68 14.87
N ARG A 25 -1.18 4.83 14.66
CA ARG A 25 0.13 5.22 14.10
C ARG A 25 0.42 4.40 12.82
N PRO A 26 1.15 4.99 11.86
CA PRO A 26 1.51 4.31 10.61
C PRO A 26 2.57 3.21 10.79
N GLY A 27 3.25 3.12 11.92
CA GLY A 27 4.30 2.12 12.09
C GLY A 27 4.96 2.11 13.46
N GLY A 28 5.89 1.18 13.62
CA GLY A 28 6.65 0.95 14.86
C GLY A 28 6.35 -0.41 15.49
N LEU A 29 7.34 -0.98 16.17
CA LEU A 29 7.17 -2.26 16.89
C LEU A 29 6.12 -2.17 17.99
N GLU A 30 5.96 -1.00 18.62
CA GLU A 30 4.92 -0.73 19.61
C GLU A 30 3.52 -0.94 19.02
N VAL A 31 3.27 -0.46 17.80
CA VAL A 31 1.99 -0.65 17.09
C VAL A 31 1.69 -2.13 16.88
N LEU A 32 2.70 -2.91 16.49
CA LEU A 32 2.58 -4.36 16.31
C LEU A 32 2.23 -5.04 17.64
N ASN A 33 2.91 -4.66 18.72
CA ASN A 33 2.69 -5.22 20.05
C ASN A 33 1.30 -4.89 20.61
N GLU A 34 0.88 -3.64 20.52
CA GLU A 34 -0.47 -3.19 20.92
C GLU A 34 -1.56 -3.95 20.17
N ALA A 35 -1.42 -4.09 18.85
CA ALA A 35 -2.37 -4.85 18.03
C ALA A 35 -2.42 -6.33 18.45
N ILE A 36 -1.28 -6.95 18.75
CA ILE A 36 -1.22 -8.33 19.25
C ILE A 36 -1.96 -8.46 20.60
N GLN A 37 -1.81 -7.49 21.51
CA GLN A 37 -2.52 -7.53 22.80
C GLN A 37 -4.03 -7.33 22.63
N SER A 38 -4.45 -6.42 21.74
CA SER A 38 -5.86 -6.18 21.42
C SER A 38 -6.56 -7.43 20.88
N LEU A 39 -5.86 -8.27 20.11
CA LEU A 39 -6.38 -9.56 19.64
C LEU A 39 -6.46 -10.65 20.73
N LYS A 40 -5.75 -10.49 21.85
CA LYS A 40 -5.84 -11.44 22.97
C LYS A 40 -7.04 -11.14 23.87
N THR A 41 -7.45 -9.88 23.95
CA THR A 41 -8.64 -9.48 24.71
C THR A 41 -9.89 -9.87 23.92
N PRO A 42 -10.68 -10.86 24.39
CA PRO A 42 -11.91 -11.23 23.72
C PRO A 42 -12.91 -10.08 23.82
N ASP A 43 -13.27 -9.51 22.69
CA ASP A 43 -14.25 -8.45 22.59
C ASP A 43 -15.58 -9.05 22.09
N ARG A 44 -16.58 -9.10 22.99
CA ARG A 44 -17.88 -9.69 22.68
C ARG A 44 -18.71 -8.84 21.70
N PHE A 45 -18.30 -7.60 21.45
CA PHE A 45 -19.08 -6.63 20.68
C PHE A 45 -18.49 -6.32 19.30
N ASN A 46 -17.27 -6.79 19.01
CA ASN A 46 -16.63 -6.58 17.71
C ASN A 46 -16.48 -7.91 16.93
N PRO A 47 -17.42 -8.23 16.02
CA PRO A 47 -17.34 -9.44 15.22
C PRO A 47 -16.13 -9.48 14.26
N GLU A 48 -15.50 -8.33 13.93
CA GLU A 48 -14.26 -8.32 13.15
C GLU A 48 -13.07 -8.88 13.93
N LYS A 49 -13.03 -8.69 15.27
CA LYS A 49 -12.06 -9.36 16.15
C LYS A 49 -12.32 -10.88 16.26
N ALA A 50 -13.53 -11.31 15.92
CA ALA A 50 -13.91 -12.72 15.85
C ALA A 50 -13.57 -13.37 14.49
N ALA A 51 -12.79 -12.71 13.63
CA ALA A 51 -12.16 -13.34 12.47
C ALA A 51 -11.38 -14.57 12.96
N LYS A 52 -12.02 -15.74 12.85
CA LYS A 52 -11.48 -17.03 13.27
C LYS A 52 -10.04 -17.11 12.78
N ARG A 53 -9.13 -17.46 13.69
CA ARG A 53 -7.72 -17.78 13.41
C ARG A 53 -7.62 -18.81 12.29
N SER A 54 -7.70 -18.36 11.04
CA SER A 54 -7.88 -19.18 9.85
C SER A 54 -6.59 -19.21 9.06
N LYS A 55 -6.46 -20.22 8.19
CA LYS A 55 -5.40 -20.20 7.19
C LYS A 55 -5.83 -19.26 6.08
N VAL A 56 -4.90 -18.40 5.65
CA VAL A 56 -5.06 -17.51 4.50
C VAL A 56 -3.91 -17.73 3.53
N LEU A 57 -4.12 -17.37 2.28
CA LEU A 57 -3.06 -17.14 1.32
C LEU A 57 -2.72 -15.65 1.34
N LEU A 58 -1.46 -15.35 1.63
CA LEU A 58 -0.90 -14.02 1.47
C LEU A 58 -0.25 -13.94 0.10
N PHE A 59 -0.79 -13.12 -0.77
CA PHE A 59 -0.33 -12.92 -2.13
C PHE A 59 0.39 -11.58 -2.23
N LEU A 60 1.62 -11.59 -2.74
CA LEU A 60 2.43 -10.40 -2.91
C LEU A 60 2.71 -10.22 -4.41
N SER A 61 2.31 -9.06 -4.92
CA SER A 61 2.54 -8.64 -6.30
C SER A 61 3.20 -7.25 -6.32
N LEU A 62 3.50 -6.74 -7.52
CA LEU A 62 3.97 -5.37 -7.70
C LEU A 62 2.89 -4.32 -7.38
N SER A 63 1.62 -4.69 -7.42
CA SER A 63 0.50 -3.78 -7.13
C SER A 63 0.17 -3.71 -5.64
N GLY A 64 0.25 -4.83 -4.92
CA GLY A 64 -0.27 -4.91 -3.57
C GLY A 64 -0.04 -6.22 -2.83
N ILE A 65 -0.66 -6.26 -1.67
CA ILE A 65 -0.76 -7.44 -0.80
C ILE A 65 -2.22 -7.83 -0.71
N ASP A 66 -2.55 -9.01 -1.21
CA ASP A 66 -3.88 -9.58 -1.09
C ASP A 66 -3.91 -10.70 -0.06
N ILE A 67 -4.97 -10.72 0.74
CA ILE A 67 -5.21 -11.72 1.79
C ILE A 67 -6.45 -12.50 1.40
N LEU A 68 -6.28 -13.75 0.99
CA LEU A 68 -7.37 -14.62 0.54
C LEU A 68 -7.63 -15.71 1.56
N GLU A 69 -8.90 -16.09 1.77
CA GLU A 69 -9.23 -17.27 2.55
C GLU A 69 -8.69 -18.53 1.84
N ASN A 70 -8.03 -19.43 2.60
CA ASN A 70 -7.21 -20.48 1.98
C ASN A 70 -8.01 -21.53 1.19
N LYS A 71 -9.26 -21.83 1.54
CA LYS A 71 -10.07 -22.87 0.88
C LYS A 71 -10.83 -22.32 -0.32
N THR A 72 -11.61 -21.28 -0.10
CA THR A 72 -12.52 -20.64 -1.04
C THR A 72 -11.82 -19.66 -1.97
N LYS A 73 -10.60 -19.22 -1.61
CA LYS A 73 -9.87 -18.14 -2.31
C LYS A 73 -10.63 -16.82 -2.31
N PHE A 74 -11.61 -16.64 -1.42
CA PHE A 74 -12.33 -15.39 -1.28
C PHE A 74 -11.37 -14.29 -0.79
N LEU A 75 -11.36 -13.15 -1.49
CA LEU A 75 -10.55 -12.00 -1.13
C LEU A 75 -11.08 -11.36 0.16
N LEU A 76 -10.29 -11.41 1.22
CA LEU A 76 -10.64 -10.82 2.52
C LEU A 76 -10.23 -9.36 2.58
N TYR A 77 -9.00 -9.06 2.14
CA TYR A 77 -8.42 -7.72 2.15
C TYR A 77 -7.46 -7.56 0.98
N SER A 78 -7.41 -6.35 0.44
CA SER A 78 -6.42 -5.92 -0.54
C SER A 78 -5.76 -4.64 -0.05
N CYS A 79 -4.43 -4.62 -0.04
CA CYS A 79 -3.63 -3.49 0.45
C CYS A 79 -2.66 -3.06 -0.66
N PRO A 80 -2.89 -1.93 -1.34
CA PRO A 80 -1.93 -1.40 -2.32
C PRO A 80 -0.57 -1.15 -1.67
N LEU A 81 0.53 -1.51 -2.34
CA LEU A 81 1.88 -1.33 -1.77
C LEU A 81 2.19 0.10 -1.28
N PRO A 82 1.78 1.18 -1.99
CA PRO A 82 2.00 2.55 -1.50
C PRO A 82 1.35 2.85 -0.15
N SER A 83 0.26 2.14 0.19
CA SER A 83 -0.46 2.31 1.46
C SER A 83 0.25 1.62 2.63
N VAL A 84 1.15 0.67 2.36
CA VAL A 84 1.89 -0.06 3.38
C VAL A 84 2.97 0.85 3.98
N SER A 85 2.90 1.03 5.29
CA SER A 85 3.74 1.99 6.02
C SER A 85 4.78 1.33 6.91
N PHE A 86 4.54 0.08 7.33
CA PHE A 86 5.44 -0.64 8.22
C PHE A 86 5.24 -2.16 8.09
N CYS A 87 6.29 -2.94 8.34
CA CYS A 87 6.20 -4.36 8.57
C CYS A 87 7.21 -4.79 9.64
N GLY A 88 6.90 -5.84 10.39
CA GLY A 88 7.78 -6.30 11.45
C GLY A 88 7.45 -7.70 11.95
N VAL A 89 8.45 -8.31 12.58
CA VAL A 89 8.32 -9.53 13.37
C VAL A 89 8.19 -9.13 14.84
N ASN A 90 7.34 -9.81 15.59
CA ASN A 90 7.24 -9.62 17.04
C ASN A 90 8.53 -10.13 17.73
N PRO A 91 9.27 -9.29 18.47
CA PRO A 91 10.49 -9.72 19.18
C PRO A 91 10.25 -10.86 20.18
N SER A 92 9.12 -10.84 20.89
CA SER A 92 8.79 -11.88 21.88
C SER A 92 8.23 -13.16 21.26
N SER A 93 7.89 -13.15 19.97
CA SER A 93 7.38 -14.33 19.27
C SER A 93 7.77 -14.28 17.80
N PRO A 94 8.96 -14.78 17.42
CA PRO A 94 9.49 -14.68 16.05
C PRO A 94 8.62 -15.32 14.97
N LYS A 95 7.67 -16.18 15.37
CA LYS A 95 6.67 -16.79 14.48
C LYS A 95 5.51 -15.85 14.13
N VAL A 96 5.37 -14.71 14.83
CA VAL A 96 4.31 -13.73 14.63
C VAL A 96 4.89 -12.52 13.93
N PHE A 97 4.23 -12.10 12.86
CA PHE A 97 4.63 -10.94 12.08
C PHE A 97 3.40 -10.18 11.62
N GLY A 98 3.61 -8.97 11.11
CA GLY A 98 2.52 -8.19 10.55
C GLY A 98 3.01 -7.00 9.76
N PHE A 99 2.05 -6.32 9.14
CA PHE A 99 2.27 -5.06 8.45
C PHE A 99 1.16 -4.06 8.77
N VAL A 100 1.45 -2.78 8.59
CA VAL A 100 0.50 -1.67 8.75
C VAL A 100 0.25 -1.07 7.37
N ALA A 101 -1.03 -0.87 7.05
CA ALA A 101 -1.44 -0.17 5.84
C ALA A 101 -2.47 0.91 6.15
N GLN A 102 -2.42 2.01 5.40
CA GLN A 102 -3.41 3.08 5.47
C GLN A 102 -4.65 2.70 4.65
N ASN A 103 -5.83 2.89 5.23
CA ASN A 103 -7.08 2.97 4.50
C ASN A 103 -7.34 4.44 4.16
N THR A 104 -7.02 4.83 2.92
CA THR A 104 -7.14 6.21 2.45
C THR A 104 -8.56 6.76 2.53
N ALA A 105 -9.58 5.93 2.29
CA ALA A 105 -10.97 6.37 2.29
C ALA A 105 -11.47 6.77 3.70
N ALA A 106 -10.97 6.08 4.73
CA ALA A 106 -11.37 6.30 6.11
C ALA A 106 -10.34 7.10 6.93
N ASP A 107 -9.21 7.49 6.32
CA ASP A 107 -8.04 8.07 6.98
C ASP A 107 -7.63 7.35 8.28
N THR A 108 -7.57 6.03 8.21
CA THR A 108 -7.24 5.16 9.36
C THR A 108 -6.15 4.18 8.99
N TYR A 109 -5.40 3.72 9.98
CA TYR A 109 -4.39 2.67 9.80
C TYR A 109 -4.91 1.34 10.31
N HIS A 110 -4.53 0.26 9.63
CA HIS A 110 -4.83 -1.10 10.04
C HIS A 110 -3.56 -1.92 10.11
N CYS A 111 -3.38 -2.62 11.23
CA CYS A 111 -2.35 -3.63 11.41
C CYS A 111 -2.91 -5.02 11.12
N TYR A 112 -2.27 -5.72 10.19
CA TYR A 112 -2.61 -7.09 9.79
C TYR A 112 -1.61 -8.04 10.39
N LEU A 113 -2.09 -8.98 11.20
CA LEU A 113 -1.26 -9.88 12.00
C LEU A 113 -1.38 -11.32 11.52
N PHE A 114 -0.23 -11.98 11.42
CA PHE A 114 -0.10 -13.33 10.91
C PHE A 114 0.85 -14.16 11.78
N GLN A 115 0.77 -15.47 11.59
CA GLN A 115 1.67 -16.43 12.20
C GLN A 115 2.20 -17.41 11.16
N SER A 116 3.53 -17.53 11.09
CA SER A 116 4.25 -18.53 10.28
C SER A 116 5.48 -19.01 11.04
N LYS A 117 5.66 -20.33 11.18
CA LYS A 117 6.85 -20.91 11.83
C LYS A 117 8.09 -20.85 10.94
N LYS A 118 7.91 -20.85 9.62
CA LYS A 118 9.00 -21.01 8.65
C LYS A 118 9.35 -19.72 7.93
N PHE A 119 8.37 -18.85 7.69
CA PHE A 119 8.50 -17.76 6.72
C PHE A 119 8.29 -16.37 7.31
N SER A 120 8.21 -16.19 8.64
CA SER A 120 7.93 -14.88 9.24
C SER A 120 8.94 -13.80 8.83
N HIS A 121 10.25 -14.08 9.00
CA HIS A 121 11.31 -13.15 8.62
C HIS A 121 11.40 -12.94 7.10
N VAL A 122 11.25 -14.02 6.32
CA VAL A 122 11.26 -13.95 4.84
C VAL A 122 10.12 -13.07 4.34
N LEU A 123 8.91 -13.27 4.85
CA LEU A 123 7.74 -12.48 4.49
C LEU A 123 7.89 -11.01 4.86
N VAL A 124 8.43 -10.71 6.05
CA VAL A 124 8.71 -9.32 6.45
C VAL A 124 9.76 -8.68 5.55
N SER A 125 10.80 -9.42 5.15
CA SER A 125 11.80 -8.92 4.18
C SER A 125 11.14 -8.59 2.84
N LEU A 126 10.42 -9.55 2.27
CA LEU A 126 9.75 -9.40 0.97
C LEU A 126 8.78 -8.22 0.98
N ILE A 127 7.88 -8.15 1.96
CA ILE A 127 6.95 -7.02 2.12
C ILE A 127 7.73 -5.70 2.24
N GLY A 128 8.77 -5.70 3.07
CA GLY A 128 9.65 -4.56 3.30
C GLY A 128 10.28 -4.02 2.03
N ASP A 129 10.87 -4.90 1.24
CA ASP A 129 11.52 -4.55 -0.02
C ASP A 129 10.49 -4.04 -1.04
N SER A 130 9.36 -4.73 -1.18
CA SER A 130 8.29 -4.36 -2.11
C SER A 130 7.71 -2.96 -1.82
N PHE A 131 7.31 -2.65 -0.58
CA PHE A 131 6.72 -1.33 -0.32
C PHE A 131 7.75 -0.21 -0.36
N ARG A 132 9.03 -0.46 -0.02
CA ARG A 132 10.10 0.54 -0.15
C ARG A 132 10.35 0.88 -1.61
N ALA A 133 10.40 -0.14 -2.48
CA ALA A 133 10.52 0.06 -3.92
C ALA A 133 9.33 0.88 -4.46
N SER A 134 8.10 0.48 -4.12
CA SER A 134 6.88 1.17 -4.53
C SER A 134 6.82 2.64 -4.07
N LYS A 135 7.27 2.95 -2.85
CA LYS A 135 7.36 4.34 -2.36
C LYS A 135 8.40 5.17 -3.10
N LYS A 136 9.55 4.58 -3.42
CA LYS A 136 10.60 5.26 -4.18
C LYS A 136 10.10 5.63 -5.58
N GLU A 137 9.43 4.69 -6.24
CA GLU A 137 8.84 4.91 -7.56
C GLU A 137 7.76 5.99 -7.51
N THR A 138 6.82 5.90 -6.57
CA THR A 138 5.75 6.89 -6.39
C THR A 138 6.31 8.30 -6.20
N ASN A 139 7.38 8.44 -5.40
CA ASN A 139 8.04 9.72 -5.17
C ASN A 139 8.73 10.25 -6.44
N ASN A 140 9.36 9.37 -7.22
CA ASN A 140 10.01 9.76 -8.47
C ASN A 140 8.98 10.22 -9.51
N THR A 141 7.91 9.45 -9.73
CA THR A 141 6.81 9.80 -10.64
C THR A 141 6.09 11.08 -10.20
N ARG A 142 6.00 11.34 -8.89
CA ARG A 142 5.46 12.60 -8.38
C ARG A 142 6.39 13.78 -8.74
N GLY A 143 7.69 13.64 -8.51
CA GLY A 143 8.67 14.67 -8.90
C GLY A 143 8.67 14.97 -10.40
N GLU A 144 8.61 13.95 -11.25
CA GLU A 144 8.52 14.12 -12.71
C GLU A 144 7.25 14.84 -13.13
N ARG A 145 6.11 14.51 -12.51
CA ARG A 145 4.83 15.20 -12.78
C ARG A 145 4.88 16.66 -12.34
N ASP A 146 5.46 16.94 -11.18
CA ASP A 146 5.58 18.31 -10.67
C ASP A 146 6.45 19.18 -11.59
N LEU A 147 7.59 18.66 -12.07
CA LEU A 147 8.44 19.32 -13.07
C LEU A 147 7.70 19.58 -14.39
N LYS A 148 6.94 18.59 -14.87
CA LYS A 148 6.14 18.75 -16.10
C LYS A 148 5.05 19.80 -15.94
N VAL A 149 4.39 19.84 -14.78
CA VAL A 149 3.37 20.86 -14.46
C VAL A 149 4.00 22.25 -14.43
N GLU A 150 5.17 22.41 -13.83
CA GLU A 150 5.88 23.69 -13.80
C GLU A 150 6.29 24.16 -15.20
N ALA A 151 6.87 23.28 -16.02
CA ALA A 151 7.20 23.59 -17.41
C ALA A 151 5.97 23.99 -18.24
N LEU A 152 4.86 23.29 -18.06
CA LEU A 152 3.58 23.61 -18.71
C LEU A 152 3.01 24.95 -18.25
N ARG A 153 3.13 25.29 -16.97
CA ARG A 153 2.72 26.61 -16.44
C ARG A 153 3.55 27.74 -17.04
N HIS A 154 4.86 27.57 -17.13
CA HIS A 154 5.74 28.57 -17.76
C HIS A 154 5.41 28.75 -19.24
N LYS A 155 5.23 27.66 -20.00
CA LYS A 155 4.86 27.71 -21.42
C LYS A 155 3.51 28.41 -21.63
N ASN A 156 2.51 28.11 -20.79
CA ASN A 156 1.21 28.78 -20.86
C ASN A 156 1.33 30.29 -20.64
N LYS A 157 2.15 30.74 -19.67
CA LYS A 157 2.37 32.17 -19.42
C LYS A 157 2.99 32.88 -20.64
N LEU A 158 3.96 32.25 -21.30
CA LEU A 158 4.56 32.79 -22.52
C LEU A 158 3.56 32.87 -23.66
N LEU A 159 2.80 31.80 -23.90
CA LEU A 159 1.78 31.75 -24.94
C LEU A 159 0.64 32.75 -24.69
N GLN A 160 0.27 32.99 -23.44
CA GLN A 160 -0.70 34.03 -23.09
C GLN A 160 -0.17 35.42 -23.47
N LYS A 161 1.09 35.72 -23.15
CA LYS A 161 1.72 36.99 -23.52
C LYS A 161 1.77 37.19 -25.03
N GLU A 162 2.22 36.17 -25.77
CA GLU A 162 2.27 36.22 -27.24
C GLU A 162 0.88 36.38 -27.86
N ASN A 163 -0.13 35.69 -27.33
CA ASN A 163 -1.52 35.85 -27.79
C ASN A 163 -2.04 37.28 -27.56
N GLU A 164 -1.74 37.90 -26.42
CA GLU A 164 -2.15 39.29 -26.18
C GLU A 164 -1.46 40.26 -27.13
N GLU A 165 -0.16 40.07 -27.40
CA GLU A 165 0.59 40.88 -28.38
C GLU A 165 0.03 40.73 -29.81
N LEU A 166 -0.32 39.51 -30.22
CA LEU A 166 -0.91 39.24 -31.53
C LEU A 166 -2.31 39.84 -31.67
N LYS A 167 -3.15 39.74 -30.62
CA LYS A 167 -4.48 40.38 -30.60
C LYS A 167 -4.37 41.89 -30.75
N GLU A 168 -3.42 42.52 -30.07
CA GLU A 168 -3.23 43.97 -30.17
C GLU A 168 -2.76 44.40 -31.57
N LYS A 169 -1.84 43.65 -32.19
CA LYS A 169 -1.44 43.89 -33.59
C LYS A 169 -2.60 43.75 -34.56
N LEU A 170 -3.45 42.72 -34.41
CA LEU A 170 -4.63 42.53 -35.26
C LEU A 170 -5.62 43.70 -35.13
N ARG A 171 -5.78 44.24 -33.92
CA ARG A 171 -6.63 45.41 -33.66
C ARG A 171 -6.15 46.65 -34.41
N LEU A 172 -4.83 46.86 -34.48
CA LEU A 172 -4.23 48.01 -35.16
C LEU A 172 -4.26 47.91 -36.69
N THR A 173 -4.23 46.70 -37.26
CA THR A 173 -4.25 46.46 -38.72
C THR A 173 -5.67 46.43 -39.30
N SER A 174 -6.71 46.39 -38.46
CA SER A 174 -8.12 46.31 -38.90
C SER A 174 -8.79 47.69 -39.09
N VAL A 175 -8.00 48.75 -39.28
CA VAL A 175 -8.44 50.14 -39.58
C VAL A 175 -7.95 50.51 -40.96
#